data_AF-A0A938YR09-F1
#
_entry.id   AF-A0A938YR09-F1
#
_cell.length_a   1.000
_cell.length_b   1.000
_cell.length_c   1.000
_cell.angle_alpha   90.00
_cell.angle_beta   90.00
_cell.angle_gamma   90.00
#
_symmetry.space_group_name_H-M   'P 1'
#
loop_
_entity.id
_entity.type
_entity.pdbx_description
1 polymer ?
#
loop_
_entity_poly.entity_id
_entity_poly.type
_entity_poly.pdbx_seq_one_letter_code
_entity_poly.pdbx_strand_id
1 'polypeptide(L)'
;MSRKENYKENLTHLINEYLKTGTAENVMNYLTSNSNLPGPRGNLELADVFADIVRDYGEREHEKLWSLCLQLSQFSLIEAPVNNPKEFLVFCSARGVGALGTSQKFFQKAISRLKELASDARWRTREGVAMALQSMIEKQPQQTLKEIETWIESDNWLVMRAVAAGLAEPALLKDEKTAKAAFELHKHIFSKIAVTRERKSSEFKKLRQGLGYSLSVIVRAVPREGFEYMRQLAEQQDADILWILKENLKKSRLVKNFPEEEASTKKMLK
;
A
#
# COMPACT_ATOMS: atom_id res chain seq x y z
N MET A 1 -0.27 23.38 21.26
CA MET A 1 0.25 22.24 20.47
C MET A 1 -0.79 21.79 19.48
N SER A 2 -0.37 21.49 18.26
CA SER A 2 -1.19 20.81 17.26
C SER A 2 -1.51 19.38 17.70
N ARG A 3 -2.56 18.79 17.12
CA ARG A 3 -2.95 17.39 17.38
C ARG A 3 -1.80 16.42 17.11
N LYS A 4 -1.05 16.66 16.03
CA LYS A 4 0.14 15.88 15.64
C LYS A 4 1.27 15.97 16.68
N GLU A 5 1.52 17.16 17.24
CA GLU A 5 2.52 17.34 18.31
C GLU A 5 2.14 16.57 19.57
N ASN A 6 0.87 16.64 19.99
CA ASN A 6 0.37 15.87 21.13
C ASN A 6 0.52 14.36 20.90
N TYR A 7 0.22 13.88 19.69
CA TYR A 7 0.45 12.47 19.34
C TYR A 7 1.91 12.08 19.43
N LYS A 8 2.81 12.94 18.94
CA LYS A 8 4.24 12.68 18.98
C LYS A 8 4.74 12.59 20.42
N GLU A 9 4.41 13.56 21.26
CA GLU A 9 4.81 13.59 22.66
C GLU A 9 4.35 12.34 23.42
N ASN A 10 3.05 12.01 23.35
CA ASN A 10 2.49 10.85 24.03
C ASN A 10 3.07 9.53 23.51
N LEU A 11 3.14 9.32 22.19
CA LEU A 11 3.69 8.08 21.64
C LEU A 11 5.19 7.94 21.94
N THR A 12 5.96 9.03 21.92
CA THR A 12 7.37 8.99 22.31
C THR A 12 7.52 8.54 23.77
N HIS A 13 6.71 9.07 24.70
CA HIS A 13 6.71 8.61 26.09
C HIS A 13 6.40 7.11 26.20
N LEU A 14 5.32 6.66 25.57
CA LEU A 14 4.86 5.27 25.62
C LEU A 14 5.85 4.29 24.96
N ILE A 15 6.48 4.68 23.86
CA ILE A 15 7.50 3.86 23.19
C ILE A 15 8.76 3.80 24.06
N ASN A 16 9.18 4.89 24.70
CA ASN A 16 10.30 4.85 25.65
C ASN A 16 10.04 3.91 26.83
N GLU A 17 8.80 3.87 27.33
CA GLU A 17 8.39 2.91 28.35
C GLU A 17 8.47 1.47 27.83
N TYR A 18 7.89 1.21 26.65
CA TYR A 18 7.99 -0.09 25.98
C TYR A 18 9.43 -0.56 25.80
N LEU A 19 10.34 0.34 25.39
CA LEU A 19 11.76 0.00 25.17
C LEU A 19 12.48 -0.42 26.47
N LYS A 20 11.96 -0.03 27.63
CA LYS A 20 12.46 -0.43 28.95
C LYS A 20 11.82 -1.73 29.45
N THR A 21 10.52 -1.90 29.23
CA THR A 21 9.73 -2.97 29.87
C THR A 21 9.42 -4.16 28.95
N GLY A 22 9.37 -3.94 27.64
CA GLY A 22 8.89 -4.90 26.65
C GLY A 22 7.36 -5.03 26.56
N THR A 23 6.61 -4.26 27.35
CA THR A 23 5.14 -4.36 27.47
C THR A 23 4.44 -3.37 26.55
N ALA A 24 3.77 -3.86 25.50
CA ALA A 24 3.11 -3.00 24.50
C ALA A 24 1.71 -2.52 24.89
N GLU A 25 1.17 -2.91 26.04
CA GLU A 25 -0.23 -2.66 26.43
C GLU A 25 -0.59 -1.16 26.39
N ASN A 26 0.26 -0.29 26.95
CA ASN A 26 -0.02 1.15 26.96
C ASN A 26 0.03 1.76 25.55
N VAL A 27 0.95 1.29 24.68
CA VAL A 27 0.99 1.69 23.27
C VAL A 27 -0.28 1.23 22.55
N MET A 28 -0.70 -0.03 22.75
CA MET A 28 -1.91 -0.60 22.16
C MET A 28 -3.17 0.15 22.59
N ASN A 29 -3.32 0.42 23.88
CA ASN A 29 -4.46 1.14 24.43
C ASN A 29 -4.54 2.56 23.86
N TYR A 30 -3.41 3.25 23.75
CA TYR A 30 -3.35 4.58 23.18
C TYR A 30 -3.73 4.62 21.69
N LEU A 31 -3.14 3.73 20.88
CA LEU A 31 -3.44 3.63 19.45
C LEU A 31 -4.91 3.27 19.21
N THR A 32 -5.45 2.32 19.97
CA THR A 32 -6.85 1.87 19.84
C THR A 32 -7.83 2.98 20.21
N SER A 33 -7.61 3.66 21.34
CA SER A 33 -8.49 4.73 21.84
C SER A 33 -8.51 5.96 20.92
N ASN A 34 -7.43 6.17 20.16
CA ASN A 34 -7.31 7.28 19.22
C ASN A 34 -7.46 6.84 17.75
N SER A 35 -7.97 5.63 17.49
CA SER A 35 -8.05 5.05 16.14
C SER A 35 -9.06 5.73 15.20
N ASN A 36 -10.03 6.48 15.75
CA ASN A 36 -11.26 6.93 15.10
C ASN A 36 -12.20 5.77 14.65
N LEU A 37 -12.01 4.57 15.19
CA LEU A 37 -12.87 3.41 14.89
C LEU A 37 -13.82 3.11 16.06
N PRO A 38 -15.02 2.53 15.82
CA PRO A 38 -15.60 2.22 14.52
C PRO A 38 -16.07 3.50 13.80
N GLY A 39 -15.45 3.81 12.67
CA GLY A 39 -15.69 5.05 11.93
C GLY A 39 -15.21 4.90 10.48
N PRO A 40 -15.66 5.78 9.57
CA PRO A 40 -15.40 5.63 8.14
C PRO A 40 -13.92 5.77 7.78
N ARG A 41 -13.12 6.45 8.62
CA ARG A 41 -11.70 6.71 8.39
C ARG A 41 -10.90 6.41 9.64
N GLY A 42 -9.86 5.59 9.51
CA GLY A 42 -8.86 5.43 10.56
C GLY A 42 -8.03 6.70 10.73
N ASN A 43 -7.40 6.86 11.89
CA ASN A 43 -6.57 8.02 12.20
C ASN A 43 -5.19 7.94 11.50
N LEU A 44 -5.13 8.35 10.23
CA LEU A 44 -3.89 8.33 9.44
C LEU A 44 -2.79 9.21 10.04
N GLU A 45 -3.14 10.37 10.59
CA GLU A 45 -2.18 11.28 11.23
C GLU A 45 -1.45 10.59 12.40
N LEU A 46 -2.18 9.85 13.24
CA LEU A 46 -1.59 9.07 14.33
C LEU A 46 -0.72 7.92 13.82
N ALA A 47 -1.14 7.22 12.77
CA ALA A 47 -0.36 6.12 12.21
C ALA A 47 0.94 6.62 11.55
N ASP A 48 0.90 7.78 10.90
CA ASP A 48 2.09 8.43 10.35
C ASP A 48 3.06 8.83 11.46
N VAL A 49 2.56 9.44 12.56
CA VAL A 49 3.39 9.76 13.73
C VAL A 49 4.02 8.50 14.35
N PHE A 50 3.25 7.42 14.49
CA PHE A 50 3.77 6.14 14.98
C PHE A 50 4.91 5.61 14.10
N ALA A 51 4.70 5.59 12.78
CA ALA A 51 5.71 5.14 11.82
C ALA A 51 6.97 6.01 11.83
N ASP A 52 6.82 7.33 11.96
CA ASP A 52 7.92 8.28 12.07
C ASP A 52 8.76 8.00 13.33
N ILE A 53 8.13 7.82 14.50
CA ILE A 53 8.85 7.50 15.75
C ILE A 53 9.55 6.14 15.64
N VAL A 54 8.89 5.12 15.07
CA VAL A 54 9.49 3.80 14.86
C VAL A 54 10.73 3.90 13.97
N ARG A 55 10.70 4.72 12.91
CA ARG A 55 11.87 4.96 12.06
C ARG A 55 12.99 5.65 12.83
N ASP A 56 12.66 6.72 13.55
CA ASP A 56 13.64 7.55 14.27
C ASP A 56 14.37 6.76 15.37
N TYR A 57 13.68 5.87 16.08
CA TYR A 57 14.30 4.98 17.08
C TYR A 57 14.93 3.72 16.48
N GLY A 58 14.52 3.32 15.27
CA GLY A 58 14.94 2.08 14.60
C GLY A 58 16.45 1.96 14.42
N GLU A 59 17.18 3.06 14.33
CA GLU A 59 18.65 3.01 14.23
C GLU A 59 19.30 2.34 15.45
N ARG A 60 18.73 2.53 16.65
CA ARG A 60 19.33 2.07 17.92
C ARG A 60 18.59 0.87 18.52
N GLU A 61 17.27 0.83 18.40
CA GLU A 61 16.41 -0.12 19.13
C GLU A 61 15.56 -1.01 18.20
N HIS A 62 16.02 -1.23 16.96
CA HIS A 62 15.28 -1.94 15.92
C HIS A 62 14.72 -3.30 16.31
N GLU A 63 15.44 -4.15 17.07
CA GLU A 63 14.90 -5.48 17.43
C GLU A 63 13.69 -5.36 18.37
N LYS A 64 13.71 -4.39 19.30
CA LYS A 64 12.57 -4.13 20.18
C LYS A 64 11.42 -3.53 19.40
N LEU A 65 11.66 -2.55 18.54
CA LEU A 65 10.59 -1.96 17.72
C LEU A 65 10.01 -2.96 16.71
N TRP A 66 10.83 -3.89 16.21
CA TRP A 66 10.36 -5.02 15.43
C TRP A 66 9.42 -5.90 16.25
N SER A 67 9.83 -6.25 17.48
CA SER A 67 8.97 -6.99 18.43
C SER A 67 7.65 -6.25 18.72
N LEU A 68 7.69 -4.92 18.90
CA LEU A 68 6.48 -4.11 19.05
C LEU A 68 5.56 -4.27 17.84
N CYS A 69 6.09 -4.14 16.62
CA CYS A 69 5.30 -4.31 15.41
C CYS A 69 4.70 -5.72 15.32
N LEU A 70 5.43 -6.77 15.70
CA LEU A 70 4.89 -8.13 15.76
C LEU A 70 3.75 -8.25 16.78
N GLN A 71 3.92 -7.73 18.00
CA GLN A 71 2.87 -7.71 19.02
C GLN A 71 1.62 -6.95 18.54
N LEU A 72 1.79 -5.84 17.81
CA LEU A 72 0.67 -5.08 17.23
C LEU A 72 -0.08 -5.81 16.11
N SER A 73 0.51 -6.85 15.50
CA SER A 73 -0.09 -7.61 14.41
C SER A 73 -0.58 -9.01 14.79
N GLN A 74 -0.53 -9.38 16.07
CA GLN A 74 -0.92 -10.72 16.54
C GLN A 74 -2.44 -10.95 16.63
N PHE A 75 -3.25 -9.91 16.38
CA PHE A 75 -4.70 -9.97 16.54
C PHE A 75 -5.38 -10.65 15.33
N SER A 76 -6.06 -11.76 15.62
CA SER A 76 -6.87 -12.51 14.66
C SER A 76 -8.08 -11.70 14.16
N LEU A 77 -8.74 -12.20 13.12
CA LEU A 77 -10.00 -11.60 12.62
C LEU A 77 -11.15 -11.71 13.62
N ILE A 78 -11.06 -12.61 14.60
CA ILE A 78 -12.07 -12.74 15.67
C ILE A 78 -11.84 -11.63 16.72
N GLU A 79 -10.60 -11.37 17.09
CA GLU A 79 -10.25 -10.36 18.10
C GLU A 79 -10.30 -8.93 17.56
N ALA A 80 -9.99 -8.76 16.27
CA ALA A 80 -9.95 -7.48 15.58
C ALA A 80 -10.61 -7.61 14.18
N PRO A 81 -11.95 -7.80 14.12
CA PRO A 81 -12.67 -7.86 12.85
C PRO A 81 -12.68 -6.50 12.14
N VAL A 82 -13.17 -6.48 10.90
CA VAL A 82 -13.28 -5.25 10.10
C VAL A 82 -14.10 -4.18 10.85
N ASN A 83 -13.59 -2.95 10.86
CA ASN A 83 -14.12 -1.79 11.60
C ASN A 83 -13.98 -1.84 13.13
N ASN A 84 -13.31 -2.85 13.68
CA ASN A 84 -12.97 -2.85 15.11
C ASN A 84 -11.77 -1.92 15.39
N PRO A 85 -11.77 -1.14 16.50
CA PRO A 85 -10.63 -0.33 16.91
C PRO A 85 -9.28 -1.06 16.93
N LYS A 86 -9.24 -2.33 17.33
CA LYS A 86 -8.02 -3.15 17.37
C LYS A 86 -7.46 -3.45 15.98
N GLU A 87 -8.25 -3.35 14.91
CA GLU A 87 -7.71 -3.51 13.54
C GLU A 87 -6.70 -2.40 13.20
N PHE A 88 -6.81 -1.25 13.87
CA PHE A 88 -5.87 -0.14 13.74
C PHE A 88 -4.48 -0.51 14.25
N LEU A 89 -4.35 -1.44 15.21
CA LEU A 89 -3.06 -1.94 15.68
C LEU A 89 -2.32 -2.68 14.55
N VAL A 90 -3.04 -3.53 13.81
CA VAL A 90 -2.47 -4.27 12.67
C VAL A 90 -2.12 -3.32 11.53
N PHE A 91 -2.92 -2.28 11.31
CA PHE A 91 -2.60 -1.20 10.39
C PHE A 91 -1.31 -0.45 10.80
N CYS A 92 -1.19 -0.03 12.06
CA CYS A 92 0.01 0.60 12.60
C CYS A 92 1.23 -0.33 12.53
N SER A 93 1.04 -1.63 12.75
CA SER A 93 2.09 -2.62 12.57
C SER A 93 2.63 -2.62 11.14
N ALA A 94 1.77 -2.69 10.11
CA ALA A 94 2.21 -2.63 8.72
C ALA A 94 3.02 -1.35 8.43
N ARG A 95 2.54 -0.20 8.95
CA ARG A 95 3.25 1.09 8.82
C ARG A 95 4.60 1.10 9.53
N GLY A 96 4.69 0.54 10.74
CA GLY A 96 5.93 0.43 11.51
C GLY A 96 6.93 -0.55 10.88
N VAL A 97 6.46 -1.68 10.35
CA VAL A 97 7.29 -2.63 9.58
C VAL A 97 7.89 -1.95 8.36
N GLY A 98 7.10 -1.17 7.60
CA GLY A 98 7.61 -0.37 6.48
C GLY A 98 8.67 0.65 6.90
N ALA A 99 8.43 1.34 8.02
CA ALA A 99 9.38 2.29 8.60
C ALA A 99 10.71 1.64 8.98
N LEU A 100 10.70 0.46 9.62
CA LEU A 100 11.94 -0.29 9.90
C LEU A 100 12.59 -0.81 8.61
N GLY A 101 11.77 -1.20 7.63
CA GLY A 101 12.19 -1.68 6.31
C GLY A 101 12.93 -0.64 5.47
N THR A 102 12.86 0.66 5.82
CA THR A 102 13.69 1.68 5.16
C THR A 102 15.17 1.58 5.52
N SER A 103 15.52 0.76 6.50
CA SER A 103 16.91 0.44 6.86
C SER A 103 17.37 -0.86 6.18
N GLN A 104 18.64 -0.93 5.77
CA GLN A 104 19.19 -2.13 5.13
C GLN A 104 19.11 -3.37 6.03
N LYS A 105 19.25 -3.20 7.35
CA LYS A 105 19.24 -4.29 8.32
C LYS A 105 17.89 -5.02 8.39
N PHE A 106 16.78 -4.29 8.25
CA PHE A 106 15.43 -4.85 8.36
C PHE A 106 14.71 -4.99 7.04
N PHE A 107 15.30 -4.50 5.95
CA PHE A 107 14.70 -4.50 4.63
C PHE A 107 14.06 -5.85 4.26
N GLN A 108 14.83 -6.94 4.29
CA GLN A 108 14.31 -8.26 3.91
C GLN A 108 13.25 -8.81 4.87
N LYS A 109 13.44 -8.61 6.19
CA LYS A 109 12.43 -8.98 7.20
C LYS A 109 11.12 -8.23 6.95
N ALA A 110 11.21 -6.93 6.65
CA ALA A 110 10.07 -6.08 6.36
C ALA A 110 9.36 -6.50 5.07
N ILE A 111 10.08 -6.76 3.98
CA ILE A 111 9.50 -7.28 2.74
C ILE A 111 8.71 -8.57 3.02
N SER A 112 9.31 -9.54 3.69
CA SER A 112 8.62 -10.81 3.99
C SER A 112 7.35 -10.58 4.82
N ARG A 113 7.44 -9.79 5.89
CA ARG A 113 6.29 -9.54 6.78
C ARG A 113 5.19 -8.73 6.10
N LEU A 114 5.54 -7.75 5.27
CA LEU A 114 4.56 -6.97 4.51
C LEU A 114 3.85 -7.83 3.47
N LYS A 115 4.53 -8.81 2.85
CA LYS A 115 3.92 -9.76 1.92
C LYS A 115 2.85 -10.60 2.58
N GLU A 116 3.08 -11.06 3.81
CA GLU A 116 2.08 -11.76 4.62
C GLU A 116 0.87 -10.86 4.92
N LEU A 117 1.13 -9.65 5.43
CA LEU A 117 0.08 -8.68 5.76
C LEU A 117 -0.70 -8.19 4.53
N ALA A 118 -0.11 -8.23 3.34
CA ALA A 118 -0.80 -7.86 2.09
C ALA A 118 -2.02 -8.76 1.82
N SER A 119 -2.00 -9.99 2.35
CA SER A 119 -3.08 -10.98 2.20
C SER A 119 -4.16 -10.88 3.29
N ASP A 120 -4.03 -9.94 4.24
CA ASP A 120 -4.97 -9.79 5.34
C ASP A 120 -6.39 -9.46 4.83
N ALA A 121 -7.42 -10.07 5.43
CA ALA A 121 -8.81 -9.86 5.05
C ALA A 121 -9.28 -8.41 5.33
N ARG A 122 -8.69 -7.73 6.30
CA ARG A 122 -8.98 -6.34 6.65
C ARG A 122 -8.42 -5.40 5.59
N TRP A 123 -9.31 -4.61 5.00
CA TRP A 123 -8.92 -3.69 3.93
C TRP A 123 -7.97 -2.59 4.42
N ARG A 124 -8.13 -2.12 5.67
CA ARG A 124 -7.21 -1.13 6.27
C ARG A 124 -5.79 -1.66 6.35
N THR A 125 -5.58 -2.89 6.84
CA THR A 125 -4.25 -3.51 6.87
C THR A 125 -3.61 -3.51 5.48
N ARG A 126 -4.36 -3.84 4.43
CA ARG A 126 -3.86 -3.80 3.04
C ARG A 126 -3.51 -2.39 2.56
N GLU A 127 -4.22 -1.35 3.01
CA GLU A 127 -3.78 0.04 2.77
C GLU A 127 -2.49 0.37 3.54
N GLY A 128 -2.36 -0.12 4.78
CA GLY A 128 -1.16 0.05 5.58
C GLY A 128 0.07 -0.54 4.90
N VAL A 129 -0.08 -1.71 4.27
CA VAL A 129 0.98 -2.33 3.45
C VAL A 129 1.31 -1.47 2.22
N ALA A 130 0.31 -0.98 1.49
CA ALA A 130 0.57 -0.11 0.34
C ALA A 130 1.35 1.15 0.74
N MET A 131 0.98 1.79 1.85
CA MET A 131 1.70 2.96 2.39
C MET A 131 3.11 2.61 2.89
N ALA A 132 3.29 1.43 3.49
CA ALA A 132 4.60 0.93 3.89
C ALA A 132 5.52 0.74 2.68
N LEU A 133 5.01 0.15 1.60
CA LEU A 133 5.75 0.03 0.34
C LEU A 133 6.11 1.41 -0.24
N GLN A 134 5.20 2.40 -0.17
CA GLN A 134 5.50 3.76 -0.61
C GLN A 134 6.71 4.35 0.13
N SER A 135 6.75 4.24 1.47
CA SER A 135 7.88 4.71 2.27
C SER A 135 9.18 3.95 1.95
N MET A 136 9.11 2.65 1.70
CA MET A 136 10.29 1.85 1.34
C MET A 136 10.81 2.22 -0.07
N ILE A 137 9.93 2.42 -1.05
CA ILE A 137 10.29 2.89 -2.39
C ILE A 137 10.92 4.28 -2.32
N GLU A 138 10.37 5.19 -1.50
CA GLU A 138 10.92 6.54 -1.33
C GLU A 138 12.39 6.52 -0.86
N LYS A 139 12.74 5.60 0.04
CA LYS A 139 14.08 5.51 0.64
C LYS A 139 15.05 4.60 -0.11
N GLN A 140 14.55 3.52 -0.69
CA GLN A 140 15.35 2.47 -1.34
C GLN A 140 14.65 1.99 -2.62
N PRO A 141 14.50 2.85 -3.65
CA PRO A 141 13.61 2.57 -4.78
C PRO A 141 14.03 1.33 -5.56
N GLN A 142 15.29 1.24 -6.01
CA GLN A 142 15.73 0.11 -6.85
C GLN A 142 15.58 -1.23 -6.14
N GLN A 143 15.97 -1.28 -4.86
CA GLN A 143 15.92 -2.49 -4.06
C GLN A 143 14.48 -2.91 -3.76
N THR A 144 13.61 -1.95 -3.38
CA THR A 144 12.20 -2.23 -3.08
C THR A 144 11.45 -2.68 -4.34
N LEU A 145 11.64 -2.00 -5.47
CA LEU A 145 11.01 -2.34 -6.74
C LEU A 145 11.38 -3.75 -7.21
N LYS A 146 12.65 -4.14 -7.07
CA LYS A 146 13.12 -5.49 -7.39
C LYS A 146 12.46 -6.56 -6.52
N GLU A 147 12.31 -6.32 -5.22
CA GLU A 147 11.68 -7.31 -4.34
C GLU A 147 10.18 -7.46 -4.60
N ILE A 148 9.46 -6.35 -4.78
CA ILE A 148 8.01 -6.41 -5.02
C ILE A 148 7.66 -6.91 -6.43
N GLU A 149 8.63 -6.96 -7.35
CA GLU A 149 8.45 -7.68 -8.63
C GLU A 149 8.18 -9.17 -8.39
N THR A 150 8.94 -9.81 -7.48
CA THR A 150 8.74 -11.22 -7.09
C THR A 150 7.38 -11.49 -6.45
N TRP A 151 6.68 -10.44 -6.01
CA TRP A 151 5.33 -10.57 -5.46
C TRP A 151 4.30 -10.78 -6.57
N ILE A 152 4.56 -10.30 -7.78
CA ILE A 152 3.68 -10.48 -8.95
C ILE A 152 3.81 -11.90 -9.50
N GLU A 153 4.95 -12.56 -9.30
CA GLU A 153 5.11 -13.96 -9.70
C GLU A 153 4.17 -14.90 -8.91
N SER A 154 3.86 -14.56 -7.66
CA SER A 154 2.93 -15.32 -6.82
C SER A 154 1.49 -15.28 -7.33
N ASP A 155 0.73 -16.36 -7.16
CA ASP A 155 -0.69 -16.42 -7.58
C ASP A 155 -1.65 -15.81 -6.53
N ASN A 156 -1.20 -14.76 -5.85
CA ASN A 156 -1.98 -14.08 -4.80
C ASN A 156 -2.43 -12.68 -5.24
N TRP A 157 -3.73 -12.55 -5.53
CA TRP A 157 -4.33 -11.31 -6.02
C TRP A 157 -4.25 -10.14 -5.01
N LEU A 158 -4.29 -10.41 -3.70
CA LEU A 158 -4.20 -9.35 -2.69
C LEU A 158 -2.79 -8.79 -2.57
N VAL A 159 -1.78 -9.66 -2.72
CA VAL A 159 -0.37 -9.29 -2.79
C VAL A 159 -0.11 -8.41 -4.02
N MET A 160 -0.58 -8.80 -5.20
CA MET A 160 -0.51 -7.95 -6.41
C MET A 160 -1.23 -6.61 -6.21
N ARG A 161 -2.37 -6.60 -5.52
CA ARG A 161 -3.11 -5.36 -5.21
C ARG A 161 -2.26 -4.43 -4.35
N ALA A 162 -1.54 -4.95 -3.37
CA ALA A 162 -0.65 -4.16 -2.53
C ALA A 162 0.48 -3.52 -3.37
N VAL A 163 1.05 -4.26 -4.32
CA VAL A 163 2.03 -3.73 -5.29
C VAL A 163 1.41 -2.61 -6.13
N ALA A 164 0.27 -2.84 -6.77
CA ALA A 164 -0.40 -1.84 -7.61
C ALA A 164 -0.74 -0.55 -6.84
N ALA A 165 -1.25 -0.69 -5.61
CA ALA A 165 -1.58 0.46 -4.76
C ALA A 165 -0.34 1.17 -4.21
N GLY A 166 0.70 0.43 -3.82
CA GLY A 166 1.95 0.99 -3.30
C GLY A 166 2.74 1.77 -4.34
N LEU A 167 2.70 1.35 -5.61
CA LEU A 167 3.31 2.07 -6.73
C LEU A 167 2.54 3.34 -7.14
N ALA A 168 1.23 3.39 -6.88
CA ALA A 168 0.34 4.46 -7.33
C ALA A 168 0.35 5.69 -6.40
N GLU A 169 1.53 6.17 -6.04
CA GLU A 169 1.76 7.37 -5.23
C GLU A 169 2.37 8.49 -6.09
N PRO A 170 1.62 9.58 -6.37
CA PRO A 170 2.10 10.68 -7.22
C PRO A 170 3.46 11.27 -6.82
N ALA A 171 3.80 11.31 -5.54
CA ALA A 171 5.09 11.85 -5.10
C ALA A 171 6.28 11.00 -5.60
N LEU A 172 6.16 9.67 -5.58
CA LEU A 172 7.21 8.74 -6.03
C LEU A 172 7.42 8.82 -7.54
N LEU A 173 6.34 9.01 -8.29
CA LEU A 173 6.34 8.98 -9.75
C LEU A 173 6.87 10.27 -10.39
N LYS A 174 7.33 11.25 -9.58
CA LYS A 174 8.10 12.39 -10.08
C LYS A 174 9.51 11.96 -10.53
N ASP A 175 10.03 10.87 -9.97
CA ASP A 175 11.27 10.26 -10.45
C ASP A 175 10.96 9.39 -11.67
N GLU A 176 11.60 9.71 -12.80
CA GLU A 176 11.33 9.05 -14.09
C GLU A 176 11.64 7.55 -14.06
N LYS A 177 12.71 7.15 -13.36
CA LYS A 177 13.11 5.73 -13.24
C LYS A 177 12.06 4.94 -12.46
N THR A 178 11.59 5.49 -11.35
CA THR A 178 10.53 4.91 -10.52
C THR A 178 9.22 4.85 -11.28
N ALA A 179 8.86 5.89 -12.05
CA ALA A 179 7.66 5.90 -12.89
C ALA A 179 7.69 4.80 -13.97
N LYS A 180 8.82 4.65 -14.67
CA LYS A 180 9.00 3.58 -15.67
C LYS A 180 8.93 2.19 -15.05
N ALA A 181 9.60 1.96 -13.92
CA ALA A 181 9.52 0.69 -13.21
C ALA A 181 8.10 0.39 -12.71
N ALA A 182 7.39 1.38 -12.16
CA ALA A 182 6.01 1.23 -11.72
C ALA A 182 5.07 0.86 -12.88
N PHE A 183 5.32 1.40 -14.07
CA PHE A 183 4.61 1.06 -15.29
C PHE A 183 4.87 -0.38 -15.75
N GLU A 184 6.12 -0.82 -15.79
CA GLU A 184 6.45 -2.20 -16.14
C GLU A 184 5.86 -3.22 -15.15
N LEU A 185 5.89 -2.92 -13.85
CA LEU A 185 5.24 -3.76 -12.84
C LEU A 185 3.72 -3.81 -13.02
N HIS A 186 3.07 -2.70 -13.40
CA HIS A 186 1.65 -2.74 -13.75
C HIS A 186 1.40 -3.63 -14.98
N LYS A 187 2.23 -3.53 -16.03
CA LYS A 187 2.12 -4.41 -17.21
C LYS A 187 2.24 -5.89 -16.83
N HIS A 188 3.13 -6.24 -15.91
CA HIS A 188 3.26 -7.60 -15.40
C HIS A 188 1.99 -8.06 -14.64
N ILE A 189 1.37 -7.19 -13.84
CA ILE A 189 0.08 -7.53 -13.20
C ILE A 189 -1.03 -7.75 -14.25
N PHE A 190 -1.10 -6.91 -15.29
CA PHE A 190 -2.07 -7.09 -16.37
C PHE A 190 -1.84 -8.38 -17.17
N SER A 191 -0.58 -8.79 -17.39
CA SER A 191 -0.30 -10.06 -18.08
C SER A 191 -0.77 -11.28 -17.26
N LYS A 192 -0.65 -11.23 -15.93
CA LYS A 192 -1.23 -12.24 -15.03
C LYS A 192 -2.76 -12.30 -15.15
N ILE A 193 -3.43 -11.15 -15.27
CA ILE A 193 -4.89 -11.10 -15.49
C ILE A 193 -5.29 -11.70 -16.84
N ALA A 194 -4.54 -11.41 -17.90
CA ALA A 194 -4.85 -11.87 -19.25
C ALA A 194 -4.88 -13.42 -19.36
N VAL A 195 -4.02 -14.11 -18.62
CA VAL A 195 -3.90 -15.59 -18.70
C VAL A 195 -4.71 -16.34 -17.64
N THR A 196 -5.13 -15.70 -16.55
CA THR A 196 -5.82 -16.39 -15.46
C THR A 196 -7.25 -16.78 -15.83
N ARG A 197 -7.65 -18.00 -15.42
CA ARG A 197 -9.03 -18.48 -15.50
C ARG A 197 -9.80 -18.21 -14.20
N GLU A 198 -9.11 -18.02 -13.08
CA GLU A 198 -9.73 -17.81 -11.78
C GLU A 198 -10.01 -16.32 -11.54
N ARG A 199 -11.21 -15.87 -11.91
CA ARG A 199 -11.59 -14.45 -11.85
C ARG A 199 -12.81 -14.15 -10.97
N LYS A 200 -13.42 -15.19 -10.39
CA LYS A 200 -14.65 -15.06 -9.60
C LYS A 200 -14.40 -14.80 -8.11
N SER A 201 -13.16 -15.02 -7.64
CA SER A 201 -12.78 -14.85 -6.24
C SER A 201 -12.95 -13.40 -5.78
N SER A 202 -13.15 -13.23 -4.48
CA SER A 202 -13.33 -11.89 -3.90
C SER A 202 -12.01 -11.08 -3.94
N GLU A 203 -10.89 -11.79 -3.93
CA GLU A 203 -9.51 -11.33 -3.97
C GLU A 203 -9.19 -10.76 -5.35
N PHE A 204 -9.56 -11.48 -6.42
CA PHE A 204 -9.44 -10.97 -7.79
C PHE A 204 -10.24 -9.68 -7.98
N LYS A 205 -11.49 -9.64 -7.49
CA LYS A 205 -12.32 -8.43 -7.55
C LYS A 205 -11.67 -7.23 -6.84
N LYS A 206 -11.00 -7.46 -5.70
CA LYS A 206 -10.25 -6.41 -4.97
C LYS A 206 -9.04 -5.92 -5.77
N LEU A 207 -8.29 -6.81 -6.42
CA LEU A 207 -7.21 -6.43 -7.34
C LEU A 207 -7.74 -5.58 -8.51
N ARG A 208 -8.76 -6.08 -9.20
CA ARG A 208 -9.42 -5.40 -10.32
C ARG A 208 -9.88 -3.99 -9.92
N GLN A 209 -10.51 -3.84 -8.75
CA GLN A 209 -10.90 -2.53 -8.21
C GLN A 209 -9.71 -1.62 -7.93
N GLY A 210 -8.64 -2.15 -7.34
CA GLY A 210 -7.38 -1.42 -7.13
C GLY A 210 -6.81 -0.88 -8.44
N LEU A 211 -6.74 -1.74 -9.47
CA LEU A 211 -6.29 -1.36 -10.81
C LEU A 211 -7.21 -0.34 -11.48
N GLY A 212 -8.52 -0.38 -11.21
CA GLY A 212 -9.52 0.62 -11.62
C GLY A 212 -9.25 2.04 -11.09
N TYR A 213 -8.27 2.20 -10.21
CA TYR A 213 -7.77 3.49 -9.74
C TYR A 213 -6.27 3.71 -10.04
N SER A 214 -5.44 2.69 -9.80
CA SER A 214 -3.98 2.82 -9.82
C SER A 214 -3.42 3.12 -11.21
N LEU A 215 -3.97 2.50 -12.26
CA LEU A 215 -3.45 2.64 -13.62
C LEU A 215 -3.46 4.11 -14.08
N SER A 216 -4.49 4.89 -13.75
CA SER A 216 -4.55 6.32 -14.09
C SER A 216 -3.48 7.16 -13.41
N VAL A 217 -2.98 6.74 -12.23
CA VAL A 217 -1.86 7.40 -11.56
C VAL A 217 -0.58 7.14 -12.35
N ILE A 218 -0.35 5.88 -12.73
CA ILE A 218 0.83 5.45 -13.47
C ILE A 218 0.86 6.06 -14.87
N VAL A 219 -0.24 5.97 -15.62
CA VAL A 219 -0.35 6.53 -16.98
C VAL A 219 -0.12 8.04 -16.97
N ARG A 220 -0.57 8.76 -15.94
CA ARG A 220 -0.26 10.20 -15.82
C ARG A 220 1.25 10.48 -15.73
N ALA A 221 2.02 9.58 -15.13
CA ALA A 221 3.46 9.73 -14.98
C ALA A 221 4.25 9.34 -16.24
N VAL A 222 3.70 8.45 -17.08
CA VAL A 222 4.27 8.01 -18.36
C VAL A 222 3.23 8.10 -19.49
N PRO A 223 2.75 9.30 -19.86
CA PRO A 223 1.52 9.47 -20.64
C PRO A 223 1.58 8.84 -22.04
N ARG A 224 2.69 9.02 -22.77
CA ARG A 224 2.80 8.51 -24.14
C ARG A 224 2.69 6.98 -24.18
N GLU A 225 3.58 6.30 -23.45
CA GLU A 225 3.64 4.85 -23.35
C GLU A 225 2.40 4.29 -22.64
N GLY A 226 1.90 5.00 -21.63
CA GLY A 226 0.75 4.61 -20.83
C GLY A 226 -0.55 4.57 -21.65
N PHE A 227 -0.82 5.60 -22.45
CA PHE A 227 -2.00 5.61 -23.32
C PHE A 227 -1.85 4.63 -24.48
N GLU A 228 -0.66 4.45 -25.03
CA GLU A 228 -0.40 3.40 -26.03
C GLU A 228 -0.73 2.01 -25.47
N TYR A 229 -0.26 1.70 -24.27
CA TYR A 229 -0.57 0.44 -23.61
C TYR A 229 -2.05 0.29 -23.27
N MET A 230 -2.73 1.35 -22.83
CA MET A 230 -4.19 1.31 -22.62
C MET A 230 -4.95 0.93 -23.90
N ARG A 231 -4.52 1.40 -25.07
CA ARG A 231 -5.13 1.02 -26.36
C ARG A 231 -4.85 -0.44 -26.70
N GLN A 232 -3.63 -0.92 -26.51
CA GLN A 232 -3.29 -2.34 -26.68
C GLN A 232 -4.13 -3.25 -25.75
N LEU A 233 -4.35 -2.82 -24.50
CA LEU A 233 -5.23 -3.53 -23.57
C LEU A 233 -6.69 -3.54 -24.05
N ALA A 234 -7.17 -2.46 -24.67
CA ALA A 234 -8.53 -2.40 -25.20
C ALA A 234 -8.75 -3.37 -26.37
N GLU A 235 -7.74 -3.60 -27.22
CA GLU A 235 -7.79 -4.55 -28.34
C GLU A 235 -8.01 -6.00 -27.90
N GLN A 236 -7.63 -6.34 -26.67
CA GLN A 236 -7.80 -7.71 -26.13
C GLN A 236 -9.27 -8.08 -25.88
N GLN A 237 -10.17 -7.10 -25.82
CA GLN A 237 -11.61 -7.29 -25.58
C GLN A 237 -11.95 -8.09 -24.31
N ASP A 238 -11.03 -8.11 -23.35
CA ASP A 238 -11.22 -8.78 -22.07
C ASP A 238 -12.13 -7.95 -21.15
N ALA A 239 -13.23 -8.52 -20.68
CA ALA A 239 -14.26 -7.80 -19.93
C ALA A 239 -13.75 -7.16 -18.64
N ASP A 240 -12.80 -7.78 -17.93
CA ASP A 240 -12.25 -7.24 -16.70
C ASP A 240 -11.26 -6.10 -16.98
N ILE A 241 -10.41 -6.27 -18.00
CA ILE A 241 -9.48 -5.23 -18.46
C ILE A 241 -10.24 -4.02 -19.00
N LEU A 242 -11.25 -4.21 -19.85
CA LEU A 242 -12.09 -3.14 -20.37
C LEU A 242 -12.77 -2.36 -19.23
N TRP A 243 -13.24 -3.04 -18.18
CA TRP A 243 -13.77 -2.34 -17.01
C TRP A 243 -12.71 -1.51 -16.29
N ILE A 244 -11.50 -2.06 -16.09
CA ILE A 244 -10.38 -1.32 -15.48
C ILE A 244 -10.06 -0.06 -16.30
N LEU A 245 -10.00 -0.17 -17.62
CA LEU A 245 -9.76 0.97 -18.51
C LEU A 245 -10.86 2.03 -18.39
N LYS A 246 -12.14 1.60 -18.43
CA LYS A 246 -13.31 2.49 -18.27
C LYS A 246 -13.27 3.25 -16.95
N GLU A 247 -12.89 2.61 -15.85
CA GLU A 247 -12.79 3.28 -14.54
C GLU A 247 -11.65 4.31 -14.47
N ASN A 248 -10.52 4.03 -15.12
CA ASN A 248 -9.36 4.93 -15.13
C ASN A 248 -9.55 6.15 -16.04
N LEU A 249 -10.20 5.99 -17.20
CA LEU A 249 -10.50 7.09 -18.12
C LEU A 249 -11.58 8.06 -17.61
N LYS A 250 -12.23 7.75 -16.49
CA LYS A 250 -13.09 8.69 -15.76
C LYS A 250 -12.31 9.59 -14.80
N LYS A 251 -11.05 9.28 -14.47
CA LYS A 251 -10.31 10.01 -13.43
C LYS A 251 -9.91 11.39 -13.96
N SER A 252 -10.16 12.43 -13.17
CA SER A 252 -9.87 13.83 -13.50
C SER A 252 -8.41 14.06 -13.93
N ARG A 253 -7.49 13.28 -13.37
CA ARG A 253 -6.06 13.34 -13.68
C ARG A 253 -5.72 12.97 -15.14
N LEU A 254 -6.56 12.18 -15.81
CA LEU A 254 -6.43 11.90 -17.24
C LEU A 254 -7.32 12.85 -18.05
N VAL A 255 -8.61 12.95 -17.68
CA VAL A 255 -9.59 13.78 -18.40
C VAL A 255 -9.15 15.24 -18.56
N LYS A 256 -8.56 15.83 -17.51
CA LYS A 256 -8.17 17.26 -17.53
C LYS A 256 -6.81 17.50 -18.17
N ASN A 257 -5.89 16.54 -18.11
CA ASN A 257 -4.49 16.75 -18.53
C ASN A 257 -4.21 16.16 -19.92
N PHE A 258 -4.99 15.20 -20.40
CA PHE A 258 -4.80 14.47 -21.66
C PHE A 258 -6.14 14.20 -22.38
N PRO A 259 -6.97 15.24 -22.64
CA PRO A 259 -8.33 15.05 -23.13
C PRO A 259 -8.42 14.36 -24.50
N GLU A 260 -7.42 14.57 -25.37
CA GLU A 260 -7.40 13.98 -26.71
C GLU A 260 -7.06 12.48 -26.67
N GLU A 261 -6.02 12.11 -25.93
CA GLU A 261 -5.59 10.72 -25.73
C GLU A 261 -6.65 9.92 -24.98
N GLU A 262 -7.28 10.55 -23.99
CA GLU A 262 -8.39 10.00 -23.22
C GLU A 262 -9.59 9.70 -24.14
N ALA A 263 -10.05 10.69 -24.91
CA ALA A 263 -11.17 10.51 -25.83
C ALA A 263 -10.87 9.48 -26.93
N SER A 264 -9.65 9.47 -27.48
CA SER A 264 -9.20 8.48 -28.46
C SER A 264 -9.25 7.07 -27.89
N THR A 265 -8.72 6.88 -26.68
CA THR A 265 -8.73 5.57 -25.99
C THR A 265 -10.16 5.13 -25.64
N LYS A 266 -11.04 6.04 -25.18
CA LYS A 266 -12.45 5.72 -24.91
C LYS A 266 -13.20 5.17 -26.12
N LYS A 267 -12.91 5.67 -27.33
CA LYS A 267 -13.57 5.22 -28.57
C LYS A 267 -13.31 3.74 -28.88
N MET A 268 -12.24 3.15 -28.33
CA MET A 268 -11.90 1.74 -28.50
C MET A 268 -12.63 0.80 -27.52
N LEU A 269 -13.28 1.34 -26.48
CA LEU A 269 -13.93 0.55 -25.42
C LEU A 269 -15.41 0.20 -25.70
N LYS A 270 -15.81 0.28 -26.98
CA LYS A 270 -17.18 0.02 -27.46
C LYS A 270 -17.64 -1.38 -27.08
#